data_AF-D8U0X7-F1
#
_entry.id   AF-D8U0X7-F1
#
_cell.length_a   1.000
_cell.length_b   1.000
_cell.length_c   1.000
_cell.angle_alpha   90.00
_cell.angle_beta   90.00
_cell.angle_gamma   90.00
#
_symmetry.space_group_name_H-M   'P 1'
#
loop_
_entity.id
_entity.type
_entity.pdbx_description
1 polymer ?
#
loop_
_entity_poly.entity_id
_entity_poly.type
_entity_poly.pdbx_seq_one_letter_code
_entity_poly.pdbx_strand_id
1 'polypeptide(L)'
;MGEATTNYSLKYQARVLVALPSDTISSKWLVGTTALREENEVRMLQYDADNEQLVCKLAYSHPAEVWDIAPCPTRDDVFVSVWAKAGNSSATLWRVVDGESSSAGQPAAAAGRSPELQLEQQAELAGQSRAMRCALWSSQQTDTVVTLEEGFLKKWSITGAGAECTSSCPAGEMVQLWSGALHPRNASLLCTAGSNDVQTWDLRNLGRPIGEIKMAHKMPVRSISFAPHNDTRVLTAGDDCKLRFWDLRNPGQALLELGGHRHWVWRAAYNPVNDSLIASCSSDCCVNLYYTPNLAALPGHVCMGAFHHRDEHARRGIASWPGSRRSHLLSGDLDGKVASWDEHEDSVYGMAWSAADPWLLASLSFDGRVTIDRVPKNIKYKILI
;
A
#
# COMPACT_ATOMS: atom_id res chain seq x y z
N MET A 1 19.52 -10.82 -19.91
CA MET A 1 19.96 -9.41 -19.88
C MET A 1 18.92 -8.68 -19.06
N GLY A 2 19.28 -8.23 -17.85
CA GLY A 2 18.36 -7.48 -17.00
C GLY A 2 17.96 -6.19 -17.73
N GLU A 3 16.67 -5.91 -17.80
CA GLU A 3 16.21 -4.57 -18.21
C GLU A 3 16.78 -3.58 -17.20
N ALA A 4 17.37 -2.49 -17.67
CA ALA A 4 17.99 -1.50 -16.79
C ALA A 4 16.91 -0.90 -15.89
N THR A 5 17.09 -1.00 -14.59
CA THR A 5 16.18 -0.43 -13.60
C THR A 5 16.43 1.07 -13.51
N THR A 6 15.37 1.85 -13.67
CA THR A 6 15.45 3.31 -13.52
C THR A 6 15.51 3.66 -12.05
N ASN A 7 16.44 4.52 -11.64
CA ASN A 7 16.55 4.98 -10.26
C ASN A 7 16.47 6.51 -10.13
N TYR A 8 16.11 6.95 -8.93
CA TYR A 8 16.12 8.34 -8.49
C TYR A 8 16.49 8.39 -7.01
N SER A 9 17.36 9.31 -6.61
CA SER A 9 17.77 9.44 -5.20
C SER A 9 17.27 10.75 -4.60
N LEU A 10 16.62 10.63 -3.44
CA LEU A 10 16.24 11.75 -2.60
C LEU A 10 17.45 12.25 -1.81
N LYS A 11 17.37 13.50 -1.35
CA LYS A 11 18.40 14.10 -0.49
C LYS A 11 18.36 13.54 0.94
N TYR A 12 17.18 13.14 1.39
CA TYR A 12 16.91 12.74 2.77
C TYR A 12 16.25 11.36 2.80
N GLN A 13 16.29 10.74 3.99
CA GLN A 13 15.60 9.47 4.21
C GLN A 13 14.10 9.60 3.95
N ALA A 14 13.50 8.56 3.43
CA ALA A 14 12.07 8.52 3.14
C ALA A 14 11.50 7.14 3.45
N ARG A 15 10.20 7.11 3.77
CA ARG A 15 9.52 5.87 4.21
C ARG A 15 8.26 5.57 3.41
N VAL A 16 7.62 6.58 2.84
CA VAL A 16 6.34 6.45 2.16
C VAL A 16 6.49 6.72 0.67
N LEU A 17 5.93 5.82 -0.14
CA LEU A 17 5.81 5.92 -1.58
C LEU A 17 4.40 5.48 -1.95
N VAL A 18 3.65 6.34 -2.62
CA VAL A 18 2.27 6.05 -3.05
C VAL A 18 2.05 6.53 -4.49
N ALA A 19 1.34 5.73 -5.28
CA ALA A 19 0.97 6.13 -6.64
C ALA A 19 -0.16 7.17 -6.61
N LEU A 20 -0.18 8.07 -7.59
CA LEU A 20 -1.28 9.01 -7.76
C LEU A 20 -2.40 8.34 -8.59
N PRO A 21 -3.55 7.99 -7.99
CA PRO A 21 -4.63 7.31 -8.70
C PRO A 21 -5.38 8.20 -9.71
N SER A 22 -5.30 9.53 -9.54
CA SER A 22 -6.02 10.50 -10.38
C SER A 22 -5.46 10.62 -11.80
N ASP A 23 -4.18 10.30 -12.00
CA ASP A 23 -3.53 10.36 -13.31
C ASP A 23 -3.35 8.95 -13.88
N THR A 24 -4.18 8.62 -14.88
CA THR A 24 -4.13 7.34 -15.60
C THR A 24 -3.32 7.42 -16.89
N ILE A 25 -2.83 8.60 -17.25
CA ILE A 25 -2.06 8.84 -18.48
C ILE A 25 -0.57 8.71 -18.19
N SER A 26 -0.11 9.30 -17.09
CA SER A 26 1.30 9.30 -16.71
C SER A 26 1.53 8.64 -15.36
N SER A 27 2.57 7.81 -15.29
CA SER A 27 2.93 7.13 -14.05
C SER A 27 3.58 8.12 -13.08
N LYS A 28 2.84 8.50 -12.04
CA LYS A 28 3.28 9.43 -11.01
C LYS A 28 3.18 8.84 -9.61
N TRP A 29 4.09 9.24 -8.73
CA TRP A 29 4.11 8.85 -7.33
C TRP A 29 4.43 10.04 -6.43
N LEU A 30 3.87 10.04 -5.22
CA LEU A 30 4.27 10.91 -4.13
C LEU A 30 5.23 10.18 -3.20
N VAL A 31 6.28 10.89 -2.78
CA VAL A 31 7.25 10.42 -1.79
C VAL A 31 7.38 11.44 -0.67
N GLY A 32 7.33 10.98 0.57
CA GLY A 32 7.50 11.81 1.76
C GLY A 32 8.80 11.49 2.49
N THR A 33 9.56 12.52 2.85
CA THR A 33 10.79 12.36 3.64
C THR A 33 10.52 12.29 5.14
N THR A 34 11.46 11.70 5.87
CA THR A 34 11.40 11.48 7.33
C THR A 34 12.69 11.90 8.03
N ALA A 35 13.27 13.03 7.62
CA ALA A 35 14.43 13.61 8.28
C ALA A 35 14.05 14.15 9.67
N LEU A 36 14.87 13.84 10.67
CA LEU A 36 14.62 14.23 12.07
C LEU A 36 15.01 15.69 12.39
N ARG A 37 15.96 16.25 11.65
CA ARG A 37 16.57 17.57 11.94
C ARG A 37 16.47 18.57 10.80
N GLU A 38 16.17 18.09 9.61
CA GLU A 38 16.09 18.90 8.39
C GLU A 38 14.63 19.18 8.05
N GLU A 39 14.40 20.12 7.14
CA GLU A 39 13.08 20.33 6.56
C GLU A 39 12.66 19.10 5.75
N ASN A 40 11.49 18.57 6.06
CA ASN A 40 10.92 17.46 5.33
C ASN A 40 10.25 17.96 4.05
N GLU A 41 10.10 17.08 3.09
CA GLU A 41 9.51 17.39 1.80
C GLU A 41 8.56 16.28 1.36
N VAL A 42 7.54 16.67 0.61
CA VAL A 42 6.73 15.76 -0.21
C VAL A 42 7.07 16.04 -1.67
N ARG A 43 7.53 15.03 -2.40
CA ARG A 43 7.92 15.17 -3.81
C ARG A 43 7.01 14.36 -4.71
N MET A 44 6.69 14.92 -5.86
CA MET A 44 5.99 14.23 -6.94
C MET A 44 6.98 13.79 -8.01
N LEU A 45 7.16 12.47 -8.13
CA LEU A 45 8.00 11.84 -9.13
C LEU A 45 7.12 11.40 -10.30
N GLN A 46 7.56 11.66 -11.53
CA GLN A 46 6.92 11.20 -12.76
C GLN A 46 7.90 10.37 -13.55
N TYR A 47 7.47 9.19 -13.99
CA TYR A 47 8.24 8.37 -14.89
C TYR A 47 8.04 8.84 -16.33
N ASP A 48 9.15 9.15 -16.99
CA ASP A 48 9.23 9.45 -18.41
C ASP A 48 9.56 8.16 -19.15
N ALA A 49 8.56 7.61 -19.84
CA ALA A 49 8.70 6.37 -20.58
C ALA A 49 9.57 6.51 -21.85
N ASP A 50 9.64 7.71 -22.44
CA ASP A 50 10.40 7.96 -23.65
C ASP A 50 11.91 7.99 -23.36
N ASN A 51 12.28 8.56 -22.21
CA ASN A 51 13.67 8.68 -21.76
C ASN A 51 14.08 7.59 -20.75
N GLU A 52 13.14 6.73 -20.33
CA GLU A 52 13.31 5.72 -19.28
C GLU A 52 13.89 6.29 -17.97
N GLN A 53 13.45 7.50 -17.60
CA GLN A 53 13.97 8.24 -16.46
C GLN A 53 12.86 8.62 -15.47
N LEU A 54 13.21 8.66 -14.20
CA LEU A 54 12.32 9.12 -13.14
C LEU A 54 12.69 10.57 -12.78
N VAL A 55 11.75 11.49 -12.98
CA VAL A 55 11.99 12.94 -12.82
C VAL A 55 11.13 13.48 -11.69
N CYS A 56 11.73 14.27 -10.80
CA CYS A 56 10.99 15.04 -9.81
C CYS A 56 10.32 16.25 -10.50
N LYS A 57 8.99 16.27 -10.56
CA LYS A 57 8.23 17.38 -11.15
C LYS A 57 7.96 18.49 -10.14
N LEU A 58 7.57 18.11 -8.93
CA LEU A 58 7.15 19.03 -7.88
C LEU A 58 7.79 18.60 -6.55
N ALA A 59 8.15 19.57 -5.73
CA ALA A 59 8.65 19.36 -4.39
C ALA A 59 8.03 20.40 -3.46
N TYR A 60 7.48 19.92 -2.36
CA TYR A 60 6.77 20.75 -1.40
C TYR A 60 7.43 20.63 -0.03
N SER A 61 7.65 21.76 0.66
CA SER A 61 8.12 21.74 2.04
C SER A 61 7.03 21.21 2.99
N HIS A 62 7.42 20.37 3.94
CA HIS A 62 6.54 19.74 4.92
C HIS A 62 7.10 19.92 6.34
N PRO A 63 6.28 20.33 7.33
CA PRO A 63 6.76 20.77 8.64
C PRO A 63 7.20 19.64 9.60
N ALA A 64 6.97 18.38 9.24
CA ALA A 64 7.10 17.20 10.09
C ALA A 64 7.53 15.95 9.30
N GLU A 65 7.94 14.87 9.97
CA GLU A 65 8.27 13.60 9.33
C GLU A 65 7.03 13.00 8.67
N VAL A 66 7.12 12.57 7.41
CA VAL A 66 5.97 12.03 6.68
C VAL A 66 5.96 10.50 6.78
N TRP A 67 5.00 9.96 7.53
CA TRP A 67 4.90 8.54 7.82
C TRP A 67 4.02 7.78 6.83
N ASP A 68 2.95 8.42 6.35
CA ASP A 68 2.07 7.87 5.33
C ASP A 68 1.41 9.00 4.52
N ILE A 69 0.95 8.71 3.30
CA ILE A 69 0.30 9.66 2.41
C ILE A 69 -0.89 8.96 1.78
N ALA A 70 -2.07 9.58 1.85
CA ALA A 70 -3.28 9.11 1.19
C ALA A 70 -3.67 10.14 0.12
N PRO A 71 -3.36 9.89 -1.17
CA PRO A 71 -3.75 10.79 -2.25
C PRO A 71 -5.24 10.74 -2.53
N CYS A 72 -5.81 11.86 -2.97
CA CYS A 72 -7.20 11.89 -3.41
C CYS A 72 -7.37 11.05 -4.70
N PRO A 73 -8.37 10.15 -4.77
CA PRO A 73 -8.63 9.32 -5.94
C PRO A 73 -8.96 10.08 -7.23
N THR A 74 -9.55 11.26 -7.13
CA THR A 74 -10.09 12.01 -8.27
C THR A 74 -9.34 13.30 -8.59
N ARG A 75 -8.50 13.77 -7.67
CA ARG A 75 -7.79 15.05 -7.75
C ARG A 75 -6.32 14.84 -7.46
N ASP A 76 -5.46 15.42 -8.27
CA ASP A 76 -4.00 15.37 -8.08
C ASP A 76 -3.48 16.46 -7.13
N ASP A 77 -4.28 17.50 -6.87
CA ASP A 77 -3.93 18.64 -6.03
C ASP A 77 -4.29 18.45 -4.55
N VAL A 78 -4.90 17.33 -4.15
CA VAL A 78 -5.35 17.09 -2.77
C VAL A 78 -4.84 15.75 -2.25
N PHE A 79 -4.30 15.75 -1.04
CA PHE A 79 -3.91 14.52 -0.35
C PHE A 79 -3.93 14.73 1.18
N VAL A 80 -3.98 13.63 1.92
CA VAL A 80 -3.76 13.62 3.37
C VAL A 80 -2.35 13.11 3.65
N SER A 81 -1.58 13.81 4.48
CA SER A 81 -0.34 13.28 5.04
C SER A 81 -0.55 12.87 6.49
N VAL A 82 0.01 11.73 6.88
CA VAL A 82 0.19 11.33 8.28
C VAL A 82 1.61 11.67 8.66
N TRP A 83 1.76 12.38 9.77
CA TRP A 83 3.06 12.88 10.18
C TRP A 83 3.31 12.72 11.67
N ALA A 84 4.59 12.71 12.02
CA ALA A 84 5.05 12.72 13.40
C ALA A 84 6.06 13.85 13.62
N LYS A 85 5.95 14.53 14.76
CA LYS A 85 6.87 15.59 15.18
C LYS A 85 6.96 15.63 16.70
N ALA A 86 8.18 15.50 17.23
CA ALA A 86 8.47 15.61 18.66
C ALA A 86 7.57 14.70 19.55
N GLY A 87 7.25 13.49 19.08
CA GLY A 87 6.43 12.51 19.81
C GLY A 87 4.91 12.70 19.68
N ASN A 88 4.44 13.72 18.95
CA ASN A 88 3.04 13.83 18.54
C ASN A 88 2.89 13.36 17.09
N SER A 89 1.85 12.60 16.80
CA SER A 89 1.49 12.20 15.45
C SER A 89 0.05 12.60 15.12
N SER A 90 -0.19 13.11 13.92
CA SER A 90 -1.50 13.57 13.46
C SER A 90 -1.61 13.35 11.95
N ALA A 91 -2.76 13.68 11.38
CA ALA A 91 -2.99 13.66 9.94
C ALA A 91 -3.48 15.04 9.49
N THR A 92 -3.04 15.50 8.32
CA THR A 92 -3.40 16.81 7.78
C THR A 92 -3.84 16.67 6.33
N LEU A 93 -4.96 17.32 6.00
CA LEU A 93 -5.43 17.48 4.64
C LEU A 93 -4.75 18.68 3.99
N TRP A 94 -4.10 18.44 2.87
CA TRP A 94 -3.38 19.43 2.10
C TRP A 94 -4.05 19.67 0.75
N ARG A 95 -3.99 20.91 0.29
CA ARG A 95 -4.24 21.29 -1.09
C ARG A 95 -3.01 21.95 -1.67
N VAL A 96 -2.64 21.58 -2.88
CA VAL A 96 -1.58 22.22 -3.66
C VAL A 96 -2.19 23.45 -4.31
N VAL A 97 -1.62 24.62 -4.06
CA VAL A 97 -2.08 25.91 -4.60
C VAL A 97 -0.93 26.67 -5.23
N ASP A 98 -1.25 27.53 -6.21
CA ASP A 98 -0.31 28.49 -6.76
C ASP A 98 0.06 29.54 -5.71
N GLY A 99 1.35 29.73 -5.45
CA GLY A 99 1.86 30.67 -4.43
C GLY A 99 1.53 32.15 -4.65
N GLU A 100 0.80 32.51 -5.71
CA GLU A 100 0.42 33.90 -6.01
C GLU A 100 -0.88 34.35 -5.32
N SER A 101 -1.71 33.45 -4.79
CA SER A 101 -3.06 33.80 -4.31
C SER A 101 -3.18 34.25 -2.85
N SER A 102 -2.08 34.35 -2.09
CA SER A 102 -2.14 34.66 -0.64
C SER A 102 -1.65 36.05 -0.23
N SER A 103 -1.41 36.98 -1.17
CA SER A 103 -1.16 38.39 -0.82
C SER A 103 -2.19 39.32 -1.47
N ALA A 104 -3.04 39.90 -0.62
CA ALA A 104 -3.93 40.98 -1.02
C ALA A 104 -3.10 42.20 -1.44
N GLY A 105 -3.17 42.54 -2.73
CA GLY A 105 -2.90 43.89 -3.24
C GLY A 105 -1.44 44.25 -3.49
N GLN A 106 -0.85 43.76 -4.58
CA GLN A 106 0.13 44.49 -5.38
C GLN A 106 0.25 43.85 -6.78
N PRO A 107 0.26 44.63 -7.89
CA PRO A 107 0.45 44.06 -9.22
C PRO A 107 1.95 43.73 -9.40
N ALA A 108 2.31 42.45 -9.33
CA ALA A 108 3.66 41.98 -9.59
C ALA A 108 3.87 41.83 -11.11
N ALA A 109 4.90 42.51 -11.62
CA ALA A 109 5.31 42.47 -13.01
C ALA A 109 5.78 41.07 -13.41
N ALA A 110 5.32 40.63 -14.58
CA ALA A 110 5.67 39.36 -15.21
C ALA A 110 7.19 39.22 -15.42
N ALA A 111 7.78 38.21 -14.80
CA ALA A 111 9.10 37.70 -15.14
C ALA A 111 9.22 36.20 -14.80
N GLY A 112 8.91 35.34 -15.79
CA GLY A 112 9.56 34.05 -16.06
C GLY A 112 9.78 33.01 -14.93
N ARG A 113 9.22 33.16 -13.73
CA ARG A 113 9.31 32.15 -12.67
C ARG A 113 8.21 31.11 -12.89
N SER A 114 8.59 29.84 -12.94
CA SER A 114 7.66 28.73 -12.75
C SER A 114 6.89 28.95 -11.45
N PRO A 115 5.57 28.76 -11.42
CA PRO A 115 4.78 28.97 -10.20
C PRO A 115 5.35 28.10 -9.07
N GLU A 116 5.73 28.73 -7.96
CA GLU A 116 6.10 28.01 -6.73
C GLU A 116 4.82 27.47 -6.11
N LEU A 117 4.45 26.25 -6.49
CA LEU A 117 3.33 25.53 -5.89
C LEU A 117 3.65 25.24 -4.42
N GLN A 118 2.72 25.58 -3.53
CA GLN A 118 2.87 25.40 -2.09
C GLN A 118 1.75 24.54 -1.52
N LEU A 119 2.02 23.92 -0.37
CA LEU A 119 1.01 23.17 0.37
C LEU A 119 0.25 24.10 1.30
N GLU A 120 -1.04 24.23 1.04
CA GLU A 120 -1.98 24.90 1.93
C GLU A 120 -2.66 23.87 2.82
N GLN A 121 -2.52 24.05 4.14
CA GLN A 121 -3.22 23.23 5.13
C GLN A 121 -4.71 23.58 5.12
N GLN A 122 -5.55 22.63 4.73
CA GLN A 122 -7.01 22.82 4.68
C GLN A 122 -7.68 22.44 6.01
N ALA A 123 -7.30 21.30 6.57
CA ALA A 123 -7.85 20.80 7.82
C ALA A 123 -6.87 19.85 8.52
N GLU A 124 -6.88 19.84 9.84
CA GLU A 124 -6.19 18.82 10.63
C GLU A 124 -7.17 17.72 11.03
N LEU A 125 -6.87 16.48 10.67
CA LEU A 125 -7.61 15.28 11.05
C LEU A 125 -7.05 14.79 12.40
N ALA A 126 -7.27 15.60 13.43
CA ALA A 126 -6.67 15.39 14.74
C ALA A 126 -7.10 14.04 15.35
N GLY A 127 -6.10 13.26 15.75
CA GLY A 127 -6.30 11.99 16.44
C GLY A 127 -6.82 12.16 17.88
N GLN A 128 -7.46 11.11 18.40
CA GLN A 128 -7.68 10.95 19.84
C GLN A 128 -6.43 10.41 20.53
N SER A 129 -5.70 9.54 19.84
CA SER A 129 -4.39 9.04 20.27
C SER A 129 -3.27 9.91 19.68
N ARG A 130 -2.17 10.06 20.42
CA ARG A 130 -0.96 10.77 19.93
C ARG A 130 -0.13 9.93 18.95
N ALA A 131 -0.61 8.74 18.58
CA ALA A 131 0.05 7.79 17.69
C ALA A 131 -0.84 7.43 16.48
N MET A 132 -0.97 8.38 15.56
CA MET A 132 -1.52 8.16 14.22
C MET A 132 -0.58 7.26 13.41
N ARG A 133 -1.13 6.28 12.67
CA ARG A 133 -0.35 5.27 11.94
C ARG A 133 -0.47 5.39 10.44
N CYS A 134 -1.69 5.48 9.92
CA CYS A 134 -1.94 5.58 8.49
C CYS A 134 -3.29 6.24 8.20
N ALA A 135 -3.44 6.74 6.98
CA ALA A 135 -4.69 7.30 6.48
C ALA A 135 -5.07 6.57 5.18
N LEU A 136 -6.35 6.35 4.98
CA LEU A 136 -6.87 5.64 3.82
C LEU A 136 -7.97 6.48 3.17
N TRP A 137 -7.82 6.76 1.89
CA TRP A 137 -8.83 7.46 1.10
C TRP A 137 -9.65 6.45 0.31
N SER A 138 -10.98 6.53 0.41
CA SER A 138 -11.87 5.65 -0.34
C SER A 138 -11.94 6.08 -1.82
N SER A 139 -11.65 5.14 -2.73
CA SER A 139 -11.79 5.36 -4.18
C SER A 139 -13.24 5.42 -4.66
N GLN A 140 -14.17 4.79 -3.91
CA GLN A 140 -15.59 4.73 -4.25
C GLN A 140 -16.39 5.89 -3.64
N GLN A 141 -16.03 6.30 -2.42
CA GLN A 141 -16.61 7.44 -1.71
C GLN A 141 -15.52 8.49 -1.56
N THR A 142 -15.37 9.36 -2.55
CA THR A 142 -14.25 10.30 -2.66
C THR A 142 -14.24 11.38 -1.57
N ASP A 143 -15.36 11.52 -0.85
CA ASP A 143 -15.51 12.36 0.33
C ASP A 143 -15.06 11.66 1.61
N THR A 144 -14.79 10.35 1.59
CA THR A 144 -14.54 9.58 2.82
C THR A 144 -13.06 9.26 3.00
N VAL A 145 -12.52 9.67 4.15
CA VAL A 145 -11.17 9.31 4.61
C VAL A 145 -11.29 8.56 5.94
N VAL A 146 -10.49 7.51 6.11
CA VAL A 146 -10.40 6.76 7.37
C VAL A 146 -9.00 6.92 7.93
N THR A 147 -8.89 7.36 9.18
CA THR A 147 -7.61 7.44 9.88
C THR A 147 -7.50 6.33 10.91
N LEU A 148 -6.30 5.76 11.00
CA LEU A 148 -5.95 4.63 11.85
C LEU A 148 -4.97 5.11 12.92
N GLU A 149 -5.40 5.00 14.17
CA GLU A 149 -4.67 5.43 15.35
C GLU A 149 -4.49 4.23 16.28
N GLU A 150 -3.54 4.29 17.21
CA GLU A 150 -3.45 3.27 18.25
C GLU A 150 -4.76 3.16 19.04
N GLY A 151 -5.41 2.00 18.93
CA GLY A 151 -6.66 1.68 19.59
C GLY A 151 -7.92 2.33 19.02
N PHE A 152 -7.84 3.17 17.97
CA PHE A 152 -9.00 3.88 17.43
C PHE A 152 -9.01 3.96 15.91
N LEU A 153 -10.22 3.93 15.37
CA LEU A 153 -10.53 4.19 13.97
C LEU A 153 -11.44 5.40 13.90
N LYS A 154 -11.13 6.34 13.00
CA LYS A 154 -12.01 7.48 12.73
C LYS A 154 -12.34 7.58 11.26
N LYS A 155 -13.59 7.92 10.98
CA LYS A 155 -14.10 8.20 9.65
C LYS A 155 -14.37 9.68 9.50
N TRP A 156 -13.84 10.25 8.44
CA TRP A 156 -13.90 11.66 8.13
C TRP A 156 -14.65 11.86 6.81
N SER A 157 -15.48 12.90 6.78
CA SER A 157 -16.07 13.44 5.56
C SER A 157 -15.28 14.68 5.15
N ILE A 158 -14.76 14.67 3.94
CA ILE A 158 -14.00 15.76 3.32
C ILE A 158 -14.99 16.57 2.49
N THR A 159 -15.19 17.81 2.89
CA THR A 159 -16.04 18.78 2.19
C THR A 159 -15.18 19.93 1.65
N GLY A 160 -15.76 20.78 0.80
CA GLY A 160 -15.05 21.97 0.30
C GLY A 160 -14.60 22.95 1.41
N ALA A 161 -15.18 22.85 2.61
CA ALA A 161 -14.87 23.69 3.76
C ALA A 161 -13.86 23.07 4.75
N GLY A 162 -13.44 21.82 4.55
CA GLY A 162 -12.50 21.13 5.43
C GLY A 162 -12.82 19.64 5.65
N ALA A 163 -12.42 19.11 6.81
CA ALA A 163 -12.65 17.71 7.20
C ALA A 163 -13.50 17.65 8.47
N GLU A 164 -14.57 16.87 8.45
CA GLU A 164 -15.46 16.65 9.59
C GLU A 164 -15.43 15.19 10.05
N CYS A 165 -15.24 14.96 11.36
CA CYS A 165 -15.27 13.61 11.93
C CYS A 165 -16.72 13.12 12.00
N THR A 166 -17.05 12.10 11.20
CA THR A 166 -18.41 11.54 11.13
C THR A 166 -18.62 10.40 12.13
N SER A 167 -17.61 9.57 12.35
CA SER A 167 -17.66 8.49 13.34
C SER A 167 -16.28 8.16 13.89
N SER A 168 -16.26 7.66 15.11
CA SER A 168 -15.05 7.23 15.82
C SER A 168 -15.40 5.97 16.60
N CYS A 169 -14.59 4.93 16.48
CA CYS A 169 -14.77 3.72 17.26
C CYS A 169 -13.42 3.21 17.81
N PRO A 170 -13.40 2.62 19.01
CA PRO A 170 -12.25 1.84 19.45
C PRO A 170 -12.02 0.66 18.50
N ALA A 171 -10.76 0.32 18.24
CA ALA A 171 -10.35 -0.80 17.38
C ALA A 171 -10.55 -2.18 18.07
N GLY A 172 -11.54 -2.29 18.97
CA GLY A 172 -11.80 -3.49 19.75
C GLY A 172 -10.62 -3.86 20.68
N GLU A 173 -10.24 -5.13 20.67
CA GLU A 173 -9.11 -5.66 21.46
C GLU A 173 -7.74 -5.31 20.86
N MET A 174 -7.68 -4.75 19.64
CA MET A 174 -6.43 -4.35 19.01
C MET A 174 -5.91 -3.02 19.56
N VAL A 175 -4.92 -3.11 20.45
CA VAL A 175 -4.26 -1.90 21.00
C VAL A 175 -3.28 -1.28 20.00
N GLN A 176 -2.55 -2.10 19.24
CA GLN A 176 -1.54 -1.65 18.28
C GLN A 176 -2.00 -1.91 16.86
N LEU A 177 -2.29 -0.85 16.10
CA LEU A 177 -2.57 -0.91 14.67
C LEU A 177 -1.34 -0.55 13.86
N TRP A 178 -1.16 -1.20 12.70
CA TRP A 178 -0.03 -0.95 11.80
C TRP A 178 -0.45 -0.40 10.45
N SER A 179 -1.50 -0.97 9.86
CA SER A 179 -1.99 -0.61 8.53
C SER A 179 -3.47 -0.94 8.41
N GLY A 180 -4.14 -0.36 7.42
CA GLY A 180 -5.41 -0.86 6.95
C GLY A 180 -5.48 -0.83 5.43
N ALA A 181 -6.55 -1.39 4.88
CA ALA A 181 -6.87 -1.30 3.47
C ALA A 181 -8.38 -1.11 3.32
N LEU A 182 -8.78 -0.20 2.43
CA LEU A 182 -10.17 -0.07 2.00
C LEU A 182 -10.42 -1.01 0.84
N HIS A 183 -11.61 -1.58 0.80
CA HIS A 183 -11.97 -2.48 -0.28
C HIS A 183 -12.17 -1.67 -1.59
N PRO A 184 -11.57 -2.10 -2.72
CA PRO A 184 -11.54 -1.31 -3.95
C PRO A 184 -12.90 -1.10 -4.61
N ARG A 185 -13.82 -2.07 -4.53
CA ARG A 185 -15.19 -1.99 -5.11
C ARG A 185 -16.31 -1.78 -4.09
N ASN A 186 -16.17 -2.30 -2.86
CA ASN A 186 -17.14 -2.11 -1.79
C ASN A 186 -16.71 -0.98 -0.86
N ALA A 187 -17.31 0.20 -1.05
CA ALA A 187 -17.02 1.40 -0.26
C ALA A 187 -17.23 1.26 1.25
N SER A 188 -17.88 0.17 1.71
CA SER A 188 -18.24 -0.03 3.10
C SER A 188 -17.29 -0.98 3.83
N LEU A 189 -16.40 -1.69 3.14
CA LEU A 189 -15.50 -2.66 3.79
C LEU A 189 -14.11 -2.06 4.02
N LEU A 190 -13.61 -2.26 5.24
CA LEU A 190 -12.26 -1.92 5.68
C LEU A 190 -11.64 -3.12 6.38
N CYS A 191 -10.39 -3.45 6.07
CA CYS A 191 -9.59 -4.39 6.86
C CYS A 191 -8.47 -3.64 7.58
N THR A 192 -8.22 -4.01 8.84
CA THR A 192 -7.19 -3.40 9.70
C THR A 192 -6.26 -4.46 10.25
N ALA A 193 -4.96 -4.18 10.20
CA ALA A 193 -3.91 -5.03 10.77
C ALA A 193 -3.50 -4.46 12.12
N GLY A 194 -3.52 -5.32 13.14
CA GLY A 194 -3.10 -4.96 14.48
C GLY A 194 -2.52 -6.14 15.23
N SER A 195 -1.41 -5.92 15.92
CA SER A 195 -0.64 -7.03 16.52
C SER A 195 -0.49 -8.17 15.49
N ASN A 196 -0.97 -9.38 15.80
CA ASN A 196 -0.87 -10.57 14.95
C ASN A 196 -2.16 -10.90 14.17
N ASP A 197 -3.21 -10.10 14.35
CA ASP A 197 -4.56 -10.37 13.88
C ASP A 197 -4.96 -9.39 12.76
N VAL A 198 -6.01 -9.74 12.04
CA VAL A 198 -6.64 -8.86 11.05
C VAL A 198 -8.13 -8.79 11.34
N GLN A 199 -8.65 -7.58 11.43
CA GLN A 199 -10.08 -7.33 11.66
C GLN A 199 -10.73 -6.70 10.43
N THR A 200 -11.98 -7.05 10.20
CA THR A 200 -12.81 -6.51 9.12
C THR A 200 -13.92 -5.67 9.70
N TRP A 201 -14.17 -4.51 9.11
CA TRP A 201 -15.08 -3.48 9.60
C TRP A 201 -16.06 -3.06 8.50
N ASP A 202 -17.26 -2.67 8.90
CA ASP A 202 -18.24 -2.02 8.05
C ASP A 202 -18.28 -0.51 8.33
N LEU A 203 -17.90 0.31 7.35
CA LEU A 203 -17.87 1.78 7.44
C LEU A 203 -19.27 2.43 7.56
N ARG A 204 -20.35 1.68 7.32
CA ARG A 204 -21.73 2.13 7.59
C ARG A 204 -22.06 2.04 9.08
N ASN A 205 -21.45 1.09 9.78
CA ASN A 205 -21.68 0.85 11.19
C ASN A 205 -20.34 0.63 11.91
N LEU A 206 -19.62 1.74 12.11
CA LEU A 206 -18.35 1.78 12.83
C LEU A 206 -18.60 1.64 14.33
N GLY A 207 -18.76 0.41 14.81
CA GLY A 207 -18.97 0.13 16.24
C GLY A 207 -18.37 -1.17 16.73
N ARG A 208 -18.26 -2.18 15.87
CA ARG A 208 -17.59 -3.45 16.16
C ARG A 208 -17.04 -4.06 14.87
N PRO A 209 -15.97 -4.87 14.94
CA PRO A 209 -15.54 -5.64 13.80
C PRO A 209 -16.63 -6.66 13.40
N ILE A 210 -16.85 -6.82 12.10
CA ILE A 210 -17.80 -7.79 11.54
C ILE A 210 -17.18 -9.18 11.33
N GLY A 211 -15.85 -9.24 11.29
CA GLY A 211 -15.09 -10.47 11.12
C GLY A 211 -13.66 -10.30 11.59
N GLU A 212 -13.03 -11.41 11.95
CA GLU A 212 -11.67 -11.43 12.49
C GLU A 212 -10.92 -12.66 11.99
N ILE A 213 -9.67 -12.46 11.58
CA ILE A 213 -8.71 -13.50 11.25
C ILE A 213 -7.70 -13.53 12.41
N LYS A 214 -7.91 -14.46 13.34
CA LYS A 214 -7.02 -14.65 14.49
C LYS A 214 -5.76 -15.39 14.08
N MET A 215 -4.63 -14.96 14.64
CA MET A 215 -3.30 -15.50 14.37
C MET A 215 -3.01 -15.54 12.87
N ALA A 216 -3.38 -14.48 12.15
CA ALA A 216 -3.10 -14.34 10.73
C ALA A 216 -1.58 -14.47 10.49
N HIS A 217 -0.77 -13.91 11.38
CA HIS A 217 0.67 -14.13 11.40
C HIS A 217 1.17 -14.53 12.79
N LYS A 218 2.34 -15.19 12.83
CA LYS A 218 3.01 -15.53 14.10
C LYS A 218 3.61 -14.31 14.81
N MET A 219 3.89 -13.27 14.03
CA MET A 219 4.45 -11.99 14.44
C MET A 219 3.59 -10.87 13.83
N PRO A 220 3.85 -9.59 14.16
CA PRO A 220 2.93 -8.53 13.77
C PRO A 220 2.66 -8.41 12.27
N VAL A 221 1.39 -8.19 11.92
CA VAL A 221 0.94 -7.93 10.55
C VAL A 221 1.20 -6.47 10.22
N ARG A 222 1.95 -6.21 9.15
CA ARG A 222 2.35 -4.86 8.73
C ARG A 222 1.55 -4.32 7.56
N SER A 223 1.08 -5.20 6.68
CA SER A 223 0.47 -4.79 5.41
C SER A 223 -0.75 -5.65 5.10
N ILE A 224 -1.77 -4.98 4.55
CA ILE A 224 -2.99 -5.59 4.04
C ILE A 224 -3.23 -5.03 2.64
N SER A 225 -3.64 -5.90 1.71
CA SER A 225 -4.07 -5.48 0.38
C SER A 225 -5.25 -6.33 -0.09
N PHE A 226 -6.28 -5.70 -0.65
CA PHE A 226 -7.40 -6.40 -1.27
C PHE A 226 -7.07 -6.81 -2.71
N ALA A 227 -7.63 -7.92 -3.16
CA ALA A 227 -7.63 -8.23 -4.59
C ALA A 227 -8.54 -7.22 -5.32
N PRO A 228 -8.13 -6.70 -6.50
CA PRO A 228 -8.94 -5.72 -7.21
C PRO A 228 -10.23 -6.30 -7.80
N HIS A 229 -10.22 -7.55 -8.28
CA HIS A 229 -11.38 -8.17 -8.95
C HIS A 229 -12.11 -9.22 -8.13
N ASN A 230 -11.57 -9.64 -6.99
CA ASN A 230 -12.20 -10.59 -6.09
C ASN A 230 -12.55 -9.93 -4.75
N ASP A 231 -13.84 -9.78 -4.47
CA ASP A 231 -14.32 -9.00 -3.31
C ASP A 231 -14.02 -9.62 -1.95
N THR A 232 -13.62 -10.89 -1.94
CA THR A 232 -13.49 -11.63 -0.68
C THR A 232 -12.05 -11.92 -0.34
N ARG A 233 -11.10 -11.57 -1.22
CA ARG A 233 -9.70 -11.92 -1.05
C ARG A 233 -8.87 -10.81 -0.45
N VAL A 234 -8.06 -11.21 0.52
CA VAL A 234 -7.13 -10.33 1.21
C VAL A 234 -5.74 -10.97 1.24
N LEU A 235 -4.74 -10.15 0.96
CA LEU A 235 -3.33 -10.43 1.15
C LEU A 235 -2.87 -9.78 2.45
N THR A 236 -2.14 -10.53 3.26
CA THR A 236 -1.51 -10.04 4.49
C THR A 236 -0.02 -10.34 4.46
N ALA A 237 0.78 -9.43 5.02
CA ALA A 237 2.21 -9.62 5.20
C ALA A 237 2.68 -9.05 6.54
N GLY A 238 3.74 -9.63 7.10
CA GLY A 238 4.21 -9.25 8.43
C GLY A 238 5.65 -9.60 8.75
N ASP A 239 5.96 -9.54 10.04
CA ASP A 239 7.30 -9.76 10.59
C ASP A 239 7.79 -11.21 10.51
N ASP A 240 6.88 -12.16 10.29
CA ASP A 240 7.22 -13.57 10.13
C ASP A 240 7.80 -13.91 8.74
N CYS A 241 8.12 -12.88 7.94
CA CYS A 241 8.75 -12.96 6.60
C CYS A 241 7.86 -13.65 5.55
N LYS A 242 6.56 -13.80 5.82
CA LYS A 242 5.62 -14.53 4.97
C LYS A 242 4.51 -13.64 4.45
N LEU A 243 3.96 -14.07 3.32
CA LEU A 243 2.75 -13.54 2.71
C LEU A 243 1.66 -14.59 2.83
N ARG A 244 0.47 -14.20 3.30
CA ARG A 244 -0.68 -15.09 3.39
C ARG A 244 -1.87 -14.53 2.67
N PHE A 245 -2.62 -15.44 2.05
CA PHE A 245 -3.81 -15.13 1.29
C PHE A 245 -5.03 -15.68 2.00
N TRP A 246 -6.08 -14.89 2.10
CA TRP A 246 -7.27 -15.20 2.89
C TRP A 246 -8.53 -15.02 2.05
N ASP A 247 -9.54 -15.86 2.31
CA ASP A 247 -10.93 -15.58 1.95
C ASP A 247 -11.68 -15.08 3.19
N LEU A 248 -12.20 -13.85 3.14
CA LEU A 248 -12.99 -13.25 4.22
C LEU A 248 -14.25 -14.05 4.56
N ARG A 249 -14.75 -14.88 3.64
CA ARG A 249 -15.91 -15.76 3.90
C ARG A 249 -15.53 -17.02 4.70
N ASN A 250 -14.26 -17.41 4.67
CA ASN A 250 -13.75 -18.54 5.44
C ASN A 250 -12.37 -18.20 6.06
N PRO A 251 -12.35 -17.37 7.11
CA PRO A 251 -11.10 -16.88 7.72
C PRO A 251 -10.34 -17.94 8.53
N GLY A 252 -10.84 -19.18 8.61
CA GLY A 252 -10.26 -20.23 9.45
C GLY A 252 -8.91 -20.76 8.97
N GLN A 253 -8.57 -20.58 7.69
CA GLN A 253 -7.28 -21.00 7.13
C GLN A 253 -6.87 -20.13 5.96
N ALA A 254 -5.57 -19.87 5.83
CA ALA A 254 -5.01 -19.22 4.65
C ALA A 254 -5.17 -20.12 3.41
N LEU A 255 -5.56 -19.52 2.28
CA LEU A 255 -5.69 -20.18 0.98
C LEU A 255 -4.34 -20.58 0.41
N LEU A 256 -3.32 -19.75 0.65
CA LEU A 256 -1.96 -19.91 0.18
C LEU A 256 -1.03 -19.16 1.15
N GLU A 257 0.17 -19.71 1.35
CA GLU A 257 1.26 -19.06 2.07
C GLU A 257 2.48 -19.02 1.16
N LEU A 258 3.02 -17.83 0.93
CA LEU A 258 4.22 -17.63 0.12
C LEU A 258 5.35 -17.08 1.00
N GLY A 259 6.53 -17.67 0.84
CA GLY A 259 7.78 -17.15 1.39
C GLY A 259 8.60 -16.41 0.35
N GLY A 260 9.86 -16.13 0.66
CA GLY A 260 10.82 -15.58 -0.30
C GLY A 260 11.64 -14.43 0.27
N HIS A 261 11.12 -13.76 1.29
CA HIS A 261 11.86 -12.78 2.09
C HIS A 261 12.60 -13.43 3.25
N ARG A 262 13.68 -12.79 3.68
CA ARG A 262 14.53 -13.21 4.81
C ARG A 262 14.35 -12.34 6.06
N HIS A 263 13.63 -11.23 5.94
CA HIS A 263 13.33 -10.31 7.03
C HIS A 263 11.88 -9.81 6.95
N TRP A 264 11.51 -8.92 7.88
CA TRP A 264 10.19 -8.30 7.97
C TRP A 264 9.71 -7.77 6.63
N VAL A 265 8.47 -8.13 6.26
CA VAL A 265 7.82 -7.63 5.04
C VAL A 265 7.05 -6.37 5.41
N TRP A 266 7.45 -5.22 4.86
CA TRP A 266 6.86 -3.92 5.19
C TRP A 266 5.57 -3.68 4.42
N ARG A 267 5.58 -3.91 3.11
CA ARG A 267 4.41 -3.79 2.25
C ARG A 267 4.26 -4.98 1.32
N ALA A 268 3.02 -5.36 1.07
CA ALA A 268 2.65 -6.32 0.04
C ALA A 268 1.38 -5.83 -0.64
N ALA A 269 1.33 -5.88 -1.97
CA ALA A 269 0.22 -5.32 -2.73
C ALA A 269 -0.12 -6.17 -3.94
N TYR A 270 -1.41 -6.42 -4.13
CA TYR A 270 -1.92 -6.86 -5.43
C TYR A 270 -1.64 -5.81 -6.49
N ASN A 271 -1.43 -6.27 -7.71
CA ASN A 271 -1.47 -5.42 -8.88
C ASN A 271 -2.89 -4.82 -9.02
N PRO A 272 -3.04 -3.53 -9.36
CA PRO A 272 -4.35 -2.87 -9.43
C PRO A 272 -5.27 -3.44 -10.52
N VAL A 273 -4.71 -4.11 -11.53
CA VAL A 273 -5.46 -4.62 -12.70
C VAL A 273 -5.55 -6.14 -12.70
N ASN A 274 -4.67 -6.87 -12.02
CA ASN A 274 -4.63 -8.33 -12.12
C ASN A 274 -4.42 -9.03 -10.78
N ASP A 275 -5.39 -9.85 -10.38
CA ASP A 275 -5.39 -10.65 -9.14
C ASP A 275 -4.25 -11.69 -9.07
N SER A 276 -3.65 -12.08 -10.21
CA SER A 276 -2.56 -13.07 -10.24
C SER A 276 -1.17 -12.47 -10.03
N LEU A 277 -1.03 -11.14 -9.97
CA LEU A 277 0.25 -10.48 -9.72
C LEU A 277 0.26 -9.84 -8.35
N ILE A 278 1.30 -10.17 -7.58
CA ILE A 278 1.54 -9.61 -6.25
C ILE A 278 2.99 -9.15 -6.16
N ALA A 279 3.22 -7.99 -5.57
CA ALA A 279 4.55 -7.53 -5.20
C ALA A 279 4.68 -7.46 -3.67
N SER A 280 5.90 -7.55 -3.17
CA SER A 280 6.22 -7.27 -1.77
C SER A 280 7.61 -6.71 -1.59
N CYS A 281 7.78 -5.92 -0.53
CA CYS A 281 9.05 -5.29 -0.18
C CYS A 281 9.39 -5.54 1.30
N SER A 282 10.69 -5.61 1.61
CA SER A 282 11.17 -6.05 2.91
C SER A 282 12.44 -5.33 3.35
N SER A 283 12.74 -5.47 4.64
CA SER A 283 14.03 -5.09 5.24
C SER A 283 15.21 -5.95 4.80
N ASP A 284 15.00 -7.01 4.01
CA ASP A 284 16.10 -7.77 3.38
C ASP A 284 16.65 -7.08 2.12
N CYS A 285 16.33 -5.80 1.94
CA CYS A 285 16.68 -4.95 0.80
C CYS A 285 16.13 -5.45 -0.55
N CYS A 286 15.23 -6.44 -0.54
CA CYS A 286 14.68 -7.02 -1.75
C CYS A 286 13.22 -6.60 -1.97
N VAL A 287 12.88 -6.50 -3.25
CA VAL A 287 11.51 -6.46 -3.74
C VAL A 287 11.25 -7.76 -4.49
N ASN A 288 10.18 -8.46 -4.14
CA ASN A 288 9.82 -9.73 -4.76
C ASN A 288 8.53 -9.58 -5.58
N LEU A 289 8.50 -10.21 -6.74
CA LEU A 289 7.30 -10.36 -7.56
C LEU A 289 6.84 -11.82 -7.52
N TYR A 290 5.54 -12.00 -7.35
CA TYR A 290 4.88 -13.29 -7.32
C TYR A 290 3.84 -13.35 -8.42
N TYR A 291 3.74 -14.54 -9.05
CA TYR A 291 2.70 -14.87 -9.99
C TYR A 291 1.91 -16.03 -9.41
N THR A 292 0.60 -15.85 -9.27
CA THR A 292 -0.30 -16.82 -8.62
C THR A 292 -1.58 -17.03 -9.43
N PRO A 293 -1.50 -17.61 -10.64
CA PRO A 293 -2.67 -17.82 -11.50
C PRO A 293 -3.64 -18.85 -10.92
N ASN A 294 -3.17 -19.87 -10.18
CA ASN A 294 -4.07 -20.86 -9.60
C ASN A 294 -4.87 -20.21 -8.49
N LEU A 295 -4.21 -19.52 -7.55
CA LEU A 295 -4.89 -18.71 -6.55
C LEU A 295 -5.90 -17.78 -7.22
N ALA A 296 -5.50 -17.02 -8.24
CA ALA A 296 -6.40 -16.12 -8.97
C ALA A 296 -7.67 -16.85 -9.46
N ALA A 297 -7.51 -18.03 -10.07
CA ALA A 297 -8.59 -18.84 -10.63
C ALA A 297 -9.44 -19.62 -9.61
N LEU A 298 -9.00 -19.77 -8.35
CA LEU A 298 -9.76 -20.55 -7.35
C LEU A 298 -11.17 -19.95 -7.15
N PRO A 299 -12.23 -20.77 -7.17
CA PRO A 299 -13.50 -20.35 -6.57
C PRO A 299 -13.24 -20.06 -5.10
N GLY A 300 -13.79 -18.98 -4.54
CA GLY A 300 -13.39 -18.50 -3.21
C GLY A 300 -13.48 -19.54 -2.07
N HIS A 301 -14.16 -20.68 -2.24
CA HIS A 301 -14.32 -21.71 -1.20
C HIS A 301 -13.25 -22.81 -1.19
N VAL A 302 -12.21 -22.76 -2.04
CA VAL A 302 -11.22 -23.83 -2.18
C VAL A 302 -9.85 -23.40 -1.67
N CYS A 303 -9.34 -24.07 -0.62
CA CYS A 303 -7.98 -23.86 -0.12
C CYS A 303 -6.97 -24.65 -0.94
N MET A 304 -5.85 -24.04 -1.33
CA MET A 304 -4.71 -24.79 -1.85
C MET A 304 -3.90 -25.31 -0.65
N GLY A 305 -3.65 -26.61 -0.61
CA GLY A 305 -2.77 -27.18 0.41
C GLY A 305 -1.40 -26.50 0.39
N ALA A 306 -0.83 -26.25 1.56
CA ALA A 306 0.45 -25.57 1.71
C ALA A 306 1.59 -26.35 1.03
N PHE A 307 2.03 -25.92 -0.15
CA PHE A 307 3.25 -26.44 -0.78
C PHE A 307 4.46 -25.85 -0.05
N HIS A 308 5.03 -26.63 0.86
CA HIS A 308 6.31 -26.32 1.47
C HIS A 308 7.40 -26.54 0.41
N HIS A 309 8.15 -25.48 0.08
CA HIS A 309 9.38 -25.63 -0.69
C HIS A 309 10.53 -25.94 0.27
N ARG A 310 11.21 -27.08 0.04
CA ARG A 310 12.32 -27.75 0.82
C ARG A 310 11.85 -28.60 2.01
N ASP A 311 12.29 -29.85 2.25
CA ASP A 311 13.46 -30.64 1.81
C ASP A 311 13.12 -32.14 1.68
N GLU A 312 14.00 -32.92 1.01
CA GLU A 312 14.01 -34.39 1.03
C GLU A 312 13.96 -34.95 2.47
N HIS A 313 13.22 -36.05 2.66
CA HIS A 313 13.00 -36.79 3.91
C HIS A 313 11.87 -36.31 4.83
N ALA A 314 10.61 -36.56 4.43
CA ALA A 314 9.60 -37.03 5.36
C ALA A 314 8.51 -37.85 4.64
N ARG A 315 8.70 -39.17 4.57
CA ARG A 315 7.59 -40.10 4.35
C ARG A 315 6.87 -40.32 5.67
N ARG A 316 5.58 -40.01 5.73
CA ARG A 316 4.45 -40.93 6.09
C ARG A 316 3.28 -40.18 6.72
N GLY A 317 2.13 -40.32 6.04
CA GLY A 317 0.81 -40.43 6.65
C GLY A 317 0.11 -39.11 6.95
N ILE A 318 -0.91 -38.77 6.15
CA ILE A 318 -2.19 -38.21 6.60
C ILE A 318 -3.25 -38.58 5.56
N ALA A 319 -4.45 -38.87 6.06
CA ALA A 319 -5.52 -39.66 5.49
C ALA A 319 -6.17 -39.08 4.21
N SER A 320 -6.54 -39.99 3.31
CA SER A 320 -7.39 -39.75 2.15
C SER A 320 -8.84 -39.49 2.55
N TRP A 321 -9.42 -38.39 2.08
CA TRP A 321 -10.87 -38.20 2.04
C TRP A 321 -11.46 -38.70 0.72
N PRO A 322 -12.53 -39.53 0.74
CA PRO A 322 -13.18 -40.04 -0.46
C PRO A 322 -14.18 -39.02 -0.99
N GLY A 323 -13.97 -38.54 -2.23
CA GLY A 323 -14.91 -37.63 -2.91
C GLY A 323 -14.26 -36.65 -3.89
N SER A 324 -12.92 -36.55 -3.92
CA SER A 324 -12.22 -35.70 -4.87
C SER A 324 -12.25 -36.32 -6.27
N ARG A 325 -13.19 -35.87 -7.11
CA ARG A 325 -12.98 -35.87 -8.55
C ARG A 325 -11.68 -35.10 -8.77
N ARG A 326 -10.59 -35.83 -9.06
CA ARG A 326 -9.32 -35.26 -9.53
C ARG A 326 -9.63 -34.37 -10.73
N SER A 327 -9.75 -33.07 -10.51
CA SER A 327 -9.70 -32.10 -11.59
C SER A 327 -8.27 -32.15 -12.12
N HIS A 328 -8.14 -32.63 -13.35
CA HIS A 328 -6.91 -32.68 -14.14
C HIS A 328 -6.39 -31.28 -14.53
N LEU A 329 -6.56 -30.25 -13.68
CA LEU A 329 -6.22 -28.84 -14.00
C LEU A 329 -4.93 -28.32 -13.36
N LEU A 330 -4.23 -29.10 -12.54
CA LEU A 330 -2.98 -28.65 -11.91
C LEU A 330 -1.78 -29.27 -12.62
N SER A 331 -1.44 -28.70 -13.78
CA SER A 331 -0.13 -28.89 -14.40
C SER A 331 0.84 -27.84 -13.87
N GLY A 332 1.78 -28.25 -13.01
CA GLY A 332 2.96 -27.48 -12.59
C GLY A 332 2.75 -26.44 -11.49
N ASP A 333 3.75 -26.27 -10.62
CA ASP A 333 3.86 -25.20 -9.62
C ASP A 333 3.86 -23.82 -10.32
N LEU A 334 2.68 -23.25 -10.55
CA LEU A 334 2.53 -21.94 -11.18
C LEU A 334 2.45 -20.80 -10.18
N ASP A 335 2.14 -21.09 -8.92
CA ASP A 335 2.00 -20.09 -7.85
C ASP A 335 3.32 -19.96 -7.09
N GLY A 336 3.97 -18.80 -7.19
CA GLY A 336 5.23 -18.59 -6.49
C GLY A 336 5.98 -17.33 -6.90
N LYS A 337 7.20 -17.21 -6.36
CA LYS A 337 8.09 -16.09 -6.66
C LYS A 337 8.64 -16.21 -8.08
N VAL A 338 8.46 -15.16 -8.88
CA VAL A 338 8.89 -15.11 -10.29
C VAL A 338 10.02 -14.12 -10.55
N ALA A 339 10.17 -13.08 -9.74
CA ALA A 339 11.29 -12.16 -9.79
C ALA A 339 11.67 -11.67 -8.40
N SER A 340 12.92 -11.21 -8.25
CA SER A 340 13.48 -10.64 -7.04
C SER A 340 14.47 -9.57 -7.48
N TRP A 341 14.29 -8.34 -7.00
CA TRP A 341 15.14 -7.20 -7.24
C TRP A 341 15.83 -6.83 -5.94
N ASP A 342 17.15 -6.79 -5.96
CA ASP A 342 18.04 -6.58 -4.81
C ASP A 342 18.91 -5.33 -4.98
N GLU A 343 18.37 -4.31 -5.66
CA GLU A 343 19.11 -3.09 -6.00
C GLU A 343 19.21 -2.07 -4.86
N HIS A 344 18.40 -2.24 -3.81
CA HIS A 344 18.39 -1.34 -2.67
C HIS A 344 19.53 -1.67 -1.72
N GLU A 345 20.16 -0.64 -1.17
CA GLU A 345 21.26 -0.80 -0.20
C GLU A 345 20.74 -0.87 1.23
N ASP A 346 19.51 -0.40 1.47
CA ASP A 346 18.84 -0.38 2.77
C ASP A 346 17.41 -0.98 2.68
N SER A 347 16.75 -1.09 3.83
CA SER A 347 15.40 -1.62 3.98
C SER A 347 14.39 -0.90 3.08
N VAL A 348 13.60 -1.68 2.36
CA VAL A 348 12.55 -1.17 1.47
C VAL A 348 11.25 -0.99 2.24
N TYR A 349 10.88 0.26 2.51
CA TYR A 349 9.71 0.64 3.29
C TYR A 349 8.48 0.94 2.43
N GLY A 350 8.70 1.54 1.25
CA GLY A 350 7.64 1.99 0.36
C GLY A 350 7.59 1.15 -0.91
N MET A 351 6.39 0.85 -1.38
CA MET A 351 6.17 0.15 -2.64
C MET A 351 4.77 0.49 -3.17
N ALA A 352 4.68 0.83 -4.45
CA ALA A 352 3.42 1.17 -5.11
C ALA A 352 3.45 0.82 -6.60
N TRP A 353 2.44 0.06 -7.04
CA TRP A 353 2.15 -0.12 -8.46
C TRP A 353 1.75 1.21 -9.10
N SER A 354 2.13 1.44 -10.36
CA SER A 354 1.63 2.60 -11.09
C SER A 354 0.12 2.51 -11.32
N ALA A 355 -0.56 3.65 -11.20
CA ALA A 355 -1.97 3.77 -11.54
C ALA A 355 -2.22 3.82 -13.07
N ALA A 356 -1.22 4.27 -13.85
CA ALA A 356 -1.31 4.42 -15.29
C ALA A 356 -0.82 3.18 -16.05
N ASP A 357 0.26 2.53 -15.57
CA ASP A 357 0.83 1.34 -16.19
C ASP A 357 0.87 0.16 -15.19
N PRO A 358 0.02 -0.87 -15.34
CA PRO A 358 -0.02 -1.99 -14.41
C PRO A 358 1.25 -2.85 -14.45
N TRP A 359 2.20 -2.60 -15.35
CA TRP A 359 3.45 -3.36 -15.44
C TRP A 359 4.62 -2.66 -14.76
N LEU A 360 4.42 -1.46 -14.22
CA LEU A 360 5.43 -0.69 -13.50
C LEU A 360 5.19 -0.74 -11.99
N LEU A 361 6.26 -1.03 -11.26
CA LEU A 361 6.31 -1.05 -9.82
C LEU A 361 7.37 -0.07 -9.35
N ALA A 362 6.99 0.87 -8.50
CA ALA A 362 7.95 1.73 -7.82
C ALA A 362 8.24 1.17 -6.42
N SER A 363 9.50 1.24 -5.99
CA SER A 363 9.91 0.88 -4.64
C SER A 363 10.86 1.93 -4.04
N LEU A 364 10.84 2.06 -2.72
CA LEU A 364 11.57 3.08 -1.96
C LEU A 364 12.29 2.46 -0.77
N SER A 365 13.61 2.63 -0.74
CA SER A 365 14.45 2.31 0.40
C SER A 365 14.60 3.50 1.37
N PHE A 366 14.98 3.18 2.60
CA PHE A 366 15.10 4.15 3.69
C PHE A 366 16.11 5.26 3.43
N ASP A 367 17.20 4.96 2.73
CA ASP A 367 18.22 5.93 2.30
C ASP A 367 17.69 6.99 1.31
N GLY A 368 16.45 6.84 0.83
CA GLY A 368 15.81 7.76 -0.10
C GLY A 368 15.99 7.36 -1.57
N ARG A 369 16.49 6.17 -1.87
CA ARG A 369 16.56 5.66 -3.24
C ARG A 369 15.21 5.09 -3.68
N VAL A 370 14.75 5.54 -4.84
CA VAL A 370 13.55 5.08 -5.52
C VAL A 370 13.96 4.33 -6.78
N THR A 371 13.43 3.13 -6.99
CA THR A 371 13.62 2.35 -8.22
C THR A 371 12.28 2.06 -8.89
N ILE A 372 12.31 1.98 -10.22
CA ILE A 372 11.16 1.56 -11.05
C ILE A 372 11.50 0.23 -11.70
N ASP A 373 10.78 -0.80 -11.28
CA ASP A 373 10.91 -2.17 -11.75
C ASP A 373 9.76 -2.52 -12.70
N ARG A 374 10.08 -3.30 -13.74
CA ARG A 374 9.12 -3.77 -14.75
C ARG A 374 8.79 -5.24 -14.54
N VAL A 375 7.51 -5.57 -14.69
CA VAL A 375 7.09 -6.98 -14.72
C VAL A 375 7.76 -7.69 -15.90
N PRO A 376 8.47 -8.82 -15.67
CA PRO A 376 9.15 -9.55 -16.74
C PRO A 376 8.22 -9.91 -17.90
N LYS A 377 8.70 -9.69 -19.13
CA LYS A 377 7.92 -9.90 -20.38
C LYS A 377 7.29 -11.28 -20.46
N ASN A 378 7.99 -12.33 -20.05
CA ASN A 378 7.47 -13.70 -20.03
C ASN A 378 6.24 -13.88 -19.11
N ILE A 379 6.19 -13.18 -17.98
CA ILE A 379 5.03 -13.20 -17.08
C ILE A 379 3.92 -12.32 -17.66
N LYS A 380 4.27 -11.14 -18.18
CA LYS A 380 3.33 -10.25 -18.88
C LYS A 380 2.59 -10.99 -20.01
N TYR A 381 3.30 -11.75 -20.85
CA TYR A 381 2.67 -12.52 -21.92
C TYR A 381 1.75 -13.62 -21.40
N LYS A 382 2.11 -14.33 -20.30
CA LYS A 382 1.25 -15.35 -19.68
C LYS A 382 -0.07 -14.80 -19.14
N ILE A 383 -0.13 -13.50 -18.85
CA ILE A 383 -1.33 -12.84 -18.34
C ILE A 383 -2.21 -12.33 -19.48
N LEU A 384 -1.60 -11.92 -20.59
CA LEU A 384 -2.30 -11.32 -21.74
C LEU A 384 -2.87 -12.37 -22.71
N ILE A 385 -2.38 -13.60 -22.64
CA ILE A 385 -2.87 -14.76 -23.42
C ILE A 385 -3.91 -15.48 -22.58
#